data_AF-A0A1B9I307-F1
#
_entry.id   AF-A0A1B9I307-F1
#
_cell.length_a   1.000
_cell.length_b   1.000
_cell.length_c   1.000
_cell.angle_alpha   90.00
_cell.angle_beta   90.00
_cell.angle_gamma   90.00
#
_symmetry.space_group_name_H-M   'P 1'
#
loop_
_entity.id
_entity.type
_entity.pdbx_description
1 polymer ?
#
loop_
_entity_poly.entity_id
_entity_poly.type
_entity_poly.pdbx_seq_one_letter_code
_entity_poly.pdbx_strand_id
1 'polypeptide(L)'
;MFSIPSPENDTRQNIKLDFPSNSIKTFLDLVVCLPQYQILYIKGIKGLRTLRSLIALLEFALCPDFIVMAVEGIFDLEAAKDPMELLVIAGENKDVVGAQYALALMNSHCSIDRPFKEIVELDDALERTFSRLPQKWQLELLTAITSSSYCFLSKHGRGSSGLDWEFVSKIFNPL
;
A
#
# COMPACT_ATOMS: atom_id res chain seq x y z
N MET A 1 11.12 -38.94 14.95
CA MET A 1 11.60 -38.93 13.55
C MET A 1 10.35 -38.79 12.69
N PHE A 2 10.13 -37.64 12.07
CA PHE A 2 8.93 -37.39 11.27
C PHE A 2 9.27 -37.77 9.83
N SER A 3 8.61 -38.81 9.32
CA SER A 3 8.80 -39.30 7.95
C SER A 3 7.55 -38.94 7.17
N ILE A 4 7.68 -38.10 6.15
CA ILE A 4 6.60 -37.89 5.19
C ILE A 4 6.44 -39.22 4.43
N PRO A 5 5.24 -39.84 4.41
CA PRO A 5 5.05 -41.09 3.68
C PRO A 5 5.44 -40.88 2.21
N SER A 6 6.23 -41.81 1.67
CA SER A 6 6.56 -41.78 0.24
C SER A 6 5.25 -41.86 -0.55
N PRO A 7 5.05 -41.00 -1.56
CA PRO A 7 3.83 -41.03 -2.35
C PRO A 7 3.69 -42.41 -2.99
N GLU A 8 2.59 -43.11 -2.68
CA GLU A 8 2.31 -44.49 -3.13
C GLU A 8 2.11 -44.61 -4.66
N ASN A 9 2.19 -43.50 -5.39
CA ASN A 9 2.07 -43.44 -6.84
C ASN A 9 3.15 -42.53 -7.42
N ASP A 10 3.93 -43.03 -8.38
CA ASP A 10 4.96 -42.30 -9.16
C ASP A 10 4.40 -41.09 -9.96
N THR A 11 3.10 -40.84 -9.91
CA THR A 11 2.49 -39.65 -10.49
C THR A 11 2.52 -38.50 -9.50
N ARG A 12 3.65 -37.77 -9.44
CA ARG A 12 3.67 -36.42 -8.84
C ARG A 12 2.57 -35.58 -9.49
N GLN A 13 1.50 -35.28 -8.75
CA GLN A 13 0.51 -34.34 -9.22
C GLN A 13 1.14 -32.94 -9.28
N ASN A 14 1.10 -32.35 -10.46
CA ASN A 14 1.58 -30.99 -10.67
C ASN A 14 0.60 -30.02 -10.03
N ILE A 15 1.04 -29.30 -8.99
CA ILE A 15 0.23 -28.25 -8.36
C ILE A 15 0.31 -27.02 -9.27
N LYS A 16 -0.80 -26.70 -9.93
CA LYS A 16 -0.92 -25.46 -10.69
C LYS A 16 -1.11 -24.29 -9.71
N LEU A 17 -0.09 -23.47 -9.59
CA LEU A 17 -0.13 -22.20 -8.87
C LEU A 17 -0.49 -21.08 -9.85
N ASP A 18 -1.59 -20.37 -9.58
CA ASP A 18 -2.01 -19.21 -10.38
C ASP A 18 -1.29 -17.93 -9.94
N PHE A 19 0.04 -17.99 -9.89
CA PHE A 19 0.89 -16.89 -9.45
C PHE A 19 2.02 -16.64 -10.46
N PRO A 20 2.49 -15.39 -10.60
CA PRO A 20 3.64 -15.07 -11.44
C PRO A 20 4.87 -15.89 -11.05
N SER A 21 5.61 -16.41 -12.04
CA SER A 21 6.79 -17.25 -11.81
C SER A 21 7.84 -16.57 -10.94
N ASN A 22 7.97 -15.24 -11.05
CA ASN A 22 8.90 -14.48 -10.21
C ASN A 22 8.49 -14.51 -8.73
N SER A 23 7.20 -14.38 -8.43
CA SER A 23 6.69 -14.43 -7.05
C SER A 23 6.79 -15.82 -6.45
N ILE A 24 6.53 -16.87 -7.25
CA ILE A 24 6.75 -18.27 -6.81
C ILE A 24 8.22 -18.49 -6.48
N LYS A 25 9.14 -18.03 -7.34
CA LYS A 25 10.58 -18.12 -7.09
C LYS A 25 10.96 -17.38 -5.81
N THR A 26 10.51 -16.13 -5.64
CA THR A 26 10.78 -15.34 -4.45
C THR A 26 10.26 -16.01 -3.18
N PHE A 27 9.08 -16.61 -3.21
CA PHE A 27 8.53 -17.37 -2.09
C PHE A 27 9.39 -18.59 -1.75
N LEU A 28 9.77 -19.39 -2.74
CA LEU A 28 10.62 -20.57 -2.52
C LEU A 28 11.98 -20.17 -1.94
N ASP A 29 12.59 -19.14 -2.51
CA ASP A 29 13.86 -18.58 -2.04
C ASP A 29 13.74 -18.07 -0.58
N LEU A 30 12.62 -17.44 -0.21
CA LEU A 30 12.35 -16.98 1.14
C LEU A 30 12.21 -18.14 2.14
N VAL A 31 11.49 -19.20 1.76
CA VAL A 31 11.24 -20.37 2.63
C VAL A 31 12.52 -21.18 2.89
N VAL A 32 13.45 -21.23 1.92
CA VAL A 32 14.76 -21.88 2.10
C VAL A 32 15.80 -20.95 2.74
N CYS A 33 15.53 -19.64 2.79
CA CYS A 33 16.43 -18.67 3.40
C CYS A 33 16.52 -18.88 4.92
N LEU A 34 17.73 -18.74 5.47
CA LEU A 34 17.95 -18.85 6.91
C LEU A 34 17.15 -17.75 7.64
N PRO A 35 16.53 -18.05 8.79
CA PRO A 35 15.67 -17.11 9.52
C PRO A 35 16.28 -15.72 9.72
N GLN A 36 17.56 -15.64 10.07
CA GLN A 36 18.22 -14.35 10.31
C GLN A 36 18.37 -13.46 9.06
N TYR A 37 18.18 -13.99 7.86
CA TYR A 37 18.31 -13.25 6.60
C TYR A 37 16.98 -13.02 5.88
N GLN A 38 15.87 -13.57 6.38
CA GLN A 38 14.55 -13.48 5.72
C GLN A 38 14.06 -12.03 5.61
N ILE A 39 14.22 -11.22 6.66
CA ILE A 39 13.84 -9.80 6.62
C ILE A 39 14.67 -8.99 5.62
N LEU A 40 15.99 -9.25 5.56
CA LEU A 40 16.88 -8.59 4.60
C LEU A 40 16.56 -9.00 3.17
N TYR A 41 16.20 -10.27 2.97
CA TYR A 41 15.77 -10.77 1.67
C TYR A 41 14.50 -10.05 1.19
N ILE A 42 13.48 -9.94 2.05
CA ILE A 42 12.24 -9.23 1.73
C ILE A 42 12.50 -7.75 1.43
N LYS A 43 13.30 -7.07 2.26
CA LYS A 43 13.69 -5.66 2.02
C LYS A 43 14.51 -5.47 0.74
N GLY A 44 15.17 -6.53 0.25
CA GLY A 44 15.88 -6.53 -1.01
C GLY A 44 14.99 -6.64 -2.25
N ILE A 45 13.71 -6.99 -2.10
CA ILE A 45 12.77 -7.13 -3.21
C ILE A 45 12.46 -5.76 -3.79
N LYS A 46 12.79 -5.58 -5.06
CA LYS A 46 12.49 -4.35 -5.79
C LYS A 46 11.17 -4.52 -6.55
N GLY A 47 10.18 -3.72 -6.17
CA GLY A 47 8.95 -3.54 -6.94
C GLY A 47 7.70 -3.99 -6.20
N LEU A 48 6.76 -3.05 -6.09
CA LEU A 48 5.48 -3.22 -5.40
C LEU A 48 4.68 -4.42 -5.91
N ARG A 49 4.64 -4.62 -7.24
CA ARG A 49 3.90 -5.74 -7.85
C ARG A 49 4.40 -7.11 -7.37
N THR A 50 5.72 -7.26 -7.20
CA THR A 50 6.30 -8.52 -6.71
C THR A 50 5.98 -8.74 -5.25
N LEU A 51 6.07 -7.70 -4.41
CA LEU A 51 5.71 -7.78 -2.99
C LEU A 51 4.22 -8.07 -2.80
N ARG A 52 3.31 -7.42 -3.54
CA ARG A 52 1.87 -7.70 -3.49
C ARG A 52 1.55 -9.14 -3.88
N SER A 53 2.13 -9.62 -4.97
CA SER A 53 1.92 -10.99 -5.41
C SER A 53 2.58 -12.01 -4.46
N LEU A 54 3.65 -11.62 -3.76
CA LEU A 54 4.25 -12.44 -2.69
C LEU A 54 3.31 -12.52 -1.48
N ILE A 55 2.69 -11.41 -1.05
CA ILE A 55 1.71 -11.42 0.05
C ILE A 55 0.55 -12.37 -0.27
N ALA A 56 -0.05 -12.26 -1.46
CA ALA A 56 -1.15 -13.16 -1.87
C ALA A 56 -0.72 -14.64 -1.85
N LEU A 57 0.53 -14.93 -2.23
CA LEU A 57 1.08 -16.29 -2.17
C LEU A 57 1.35 -16.74 -0.73
N LEU A 58 1.79 -15.84 0.16
CA LEU A 58 2.00 -16.10 1.58
C LEU A 58 0.67 -16.33 2.33
N GLU A 59 -0.38 -15.60 1.97
CA GLU A 59 -1.75 -15.83 2.44
C GLU A 59 -2.26 -17.20 1.99
N PHE A 60 -2.09 -17.53 0.71
CA PHE A 60 -2.44 -18.84 0.17
C PHE A 60 -1.68 -19.98 0.87
N ALA A 61 -0.40 -19.77 1.18
CA ALA A 61 0.45 -20.73 1.86
C ALA A 61 0.30 -20.71 3.40
N LEU A 62 -0.60 -19.89 3.95
CA LEU A 62 -0.84 -19.75 5.39
C LEU A 62 0.43 -19.45 6.21
N CYS A 63 1.24 -18.51 5.72
CA CYS A 63 2.52 -18.12 6.33
C CYS A 63 2.46 -16.69 6.95
N PRO A 64 1.72 -16.49 8.06
CA PRO A 64 1.42 -15.15 8.58
C PRO A 64 2.66 -14.35 9.00
N ASP A 65 3.70 -15.00 9.51
CA ASP A 65 4.92 -14.33 9.95
C ASP A 65 5.63 -13.60 8.79
N PHE A 66 5.61 -14.17 7.60
CA PHE A 66 6.17 -13.56 6.40
C PHE A 66 5.28 -12.46 5.82
N ILE A 67 3.97 -12.51 6.05
CA ILE A 67 3.05 -11.47 5.59
C ILE A 67 3.42 -10.14 6.23
N VAL A 68 3.65 -10.13 7.55
CA VAL A 68 4.04 -8.92 8.29
C VAL A 68 5.32 -8.34 7.70
N MET A 69 6.36 -9.17 7.50
CA MET A 69 7.62 -8.72 6.90
C MET A 69 7.45 -8.18 5.48
N ALA A 70 6.63 -8.83 4.64
CA ALA A 70 6.38 -8.39 3.26
C ALA A 70 5.61 -7.07 3.21
N VAL A 71 4.65 -6.88 4.12
CA VAL A 71 3.94 -5.60 4.29
C VAL A 71 4.92 -4.51 4.72
N GLU A 72 5.76 -4.74 5.73
CA GLU A 72 6.82 -3.80 6.12
C GLU A 72 7.75 -3.43 4.94
N GLY A 73 8.10 -4.42 4.11
CA GLY A 73 8.90 -4.17 2.89
C GLY A 73 8.19 -3.29 1.86
N ILE A 74 6.86 -3.37 1.76
CA ILE A 74 6.06 -2.44 0.94
C ILE A 74 6.11 -1.03 1.52
N PHE A 75 5.94 -0.90 2.84
CA PHE A 75 6.04 0.39 3.52
C PHE A 75 7.40 1.04 3.25
N ASP A 76 8.51 0.32 3.41
CA ASP A 76 9.85 0.82 3.12
C ASP A 76 10.03 1.25 1.65
N LEU A 77 9.37 0.56 0.70
CA LEU A 77 9.50 0.84 -0.74
C LEU A 77 8.70 2.07 -1.19
N GLU A 78 7.47 2.22 -0.68
CA GLU A 78 6.50 3.23 -1.16
C GLU A 78 6.45 4.49 -0.29
N ALA A 79 6.90 4.44 0.96
CA ALA A 79 6.91 5.59 1.88
C ALA A 79 7.59 6.84 1.30
N ALA A 80 8.60 6.67 0.45
CA ALA A 80 9.34 7.78 -0.16
C ALA A 80 8.83 8.17 -1.57
N LYS A 81 7.91 7.40 -2.16
CA LYS A 81 7.55 7.52 -3.59
C LYS A 81 6.10 7.91 -3.79
N ASP A 82 5.17 7.20 -3.15
CA ASP A 82 3.75 7.39 -3.35
C ASP A 82 2.97 7.12 -2.05
N PRO A 83 2.83 8.14 -1.19
CA PRO A 83 2.04 8.05 0.03
C PRO A 83 0.55 7.71 -0.21
N MET A 84 -0.01 7.98 -1.40
CA MET A 84 -1.41 7.64 -1.70
C MET A 84 -1.57 6.15 -1.96
N GLU A 85 -0.72 5.56 -2.79
CA GLU A 85 -0.72 4.12 -3.02
C GLU A 85 -0.43 3.35 -1.72
N LEU A 86 0.41 3.92 -0.84
CA LEU A 86 0.65 3.37 0.49
C LEU A 86 -0.60 3.36 1.37
N LEU A 87 -1.41 4.43 1.33
CA LEU A 87 -2.67 4.49 2.06
C LEU A 87 -3.67 3.45 1.55
N VAL A 88 -3.73 3.22 0.22
CA VAL A 88 -4.58 2.18 -0.37
C VAL A 88 -4.18 0.81 0.13
N ILE A 89 -2.88 0.49 0.11
CA ILE A 89 -2.37 -0.80 0.57
C ILE A 89 -2.68 -1.01 2.05
N ALA A 90 -2.46 0.01 2.87
CA ALA A 90 -2.77 -0.04 4.29
C ALA A 90 -4.27 -0.26 4.54
N GLY A 91 -5.13 0.40 3.75
CA GLY A 91 -6.58 0.24 3.78
C GLY A 91 -7.04 -1.17 3.41
N GLU A 92 -6.51 -1.73 2.32
CA GLU A 92 -6.79 -3.09 1.86
C GLU A 92 -6.38 -4.14 2.90
N ASN A 93 -5.22 -3.95 3.54
CA ASN A 93 -4.67 -4.86 4.56
C ASN A 93 -5.20 -4.62 5.98
N LYS A 94 -6.10 -3.63 6.18
CA LYS A 94 -6.58 -3.18 7.51
C LYS A 94 -5.44 -2.78 8.46
N ASP A 95 -4.31 -2.32 7.92
CA ASP A 95 -3.16 -1.84 8.68
C ASP A 95 -3.36 -0.38 9.11
N VAL A 96 -3.84 -0.21 10.34
CA VAL A 96 -4.12 1.11 10.93
C VAL A 96 -2.85 1.95 11.08
N VAL A 97 -1.74 1.33 11.50
CA VAL A 97 -0.48 2.04 11.74
C VAL A 97 0.10 2.51 10.41
N GLY A 98 0.07 1.63 9.41
CA GLY A 98 0.47 1.95 8.05
C GLY A 98 -0.35 3.07 7.41
N ALA A 99 -1.67 3.06 7.59
CA ALA A 99 -2.54 4.09 7.05
C ALA A 99 -2.29 5.46 7.70
N GLN A 100 -2.07 5.49 9.02
CA GLN A 100 -1.69 6.70 9.74
C GLN A 100 -0.32 7.22 9.29
N TYR A 101 0.64 6.34 9.06
CA TYR A 101 1.96 6.69 8.57
C TYR A 101 1.88 7.30 7.15
N ALA A 102 1.10 6.71 6.25
CA ALA A 102 0.85 7.24 4.91
C ALA A 102 0.21 8.65 4.95
N LEU A 103 -0.80 8.86 5.81
CA LEU A 103 -1.42 10.17 6.03
C LEU A 103 -0.43 11.20 6.59
N ALA A 104 0.44 10.79 7.53
CA ALA A 104 1.47 11.66 8.09
C ALA A 104 2.50 12.07 7.02
N LEU A 105 2.90 11.16 6.14
CA LEU A 105 3.77 11.45 4.99
C LEU A 105 3.10 12.44 4.02
N MET A 106 1.83 12.25 3.70
CA MET A 106 1.09 13.21 2.87
C MET A 106 1.10 14.61 3.48
N ASN A 107 0.80 14.73 4.77
CA ASN A 107 0.81 16.02 5.47
C ASN A 107 2.21 16.67 5.54
N SER A 108 3.28 15.87 5.67
CA SER A 108 4.66 16.40 5.75
C SER A 108 5.15 16.89 4.38
N HIS A 109 4.83 16.18 3.29
CA HIS A 109 5.14 16.62 1.92
C HIS A 109 4.44 17.93 1.54
N CYS A 110 3.28 18.21 2.13
CA CYS A 110 2.50 19.41 1.84
C CYS A 110 2.97 20.65 2.61
N SER A 111 3.92 20.48 3.53
CA SER A 111 4.56 21.59 4.23
C SER A 111 5.79 22.14 3.48
N ILE A 112 6.26 21.46 2.42
CA ILE A 112 7.51 21.77 1.72
C ILE A 112 7.19 22.09 0.24
N ASP A 113 6.97 23.38 -0.03
CA ASP A 113 7.16 24.05 -1.33
C ASP A 113 6.34 23.67 -2.57
N ARG A 114 5.37 22.75 -2.50
CA ARG A 114 4.38 22.62 -3.58
C ARG A 114 2.96 22.74 -3.05
N PRO A 115 2.15 23.72 -3.51
CA PRO A 115 0.74 23.69 -3.21
C PRO A 115 0.19 22.35 -3.69
N PHE A 116 -0.74 21.80 -2.92
CA PHE A 116 -1.57 20.63 -3.26
C PHE A 116 -2.18 20.70 -4.69
N LYS A 117 -2.08 21.83 -5.39
CA LYS A 117 -2.44 22.02 -6.79
C LYS A 117 -1.82 20.99 -7.76
N GLU A 118 -0.59 20.53 -7.55
CA GLU A 118 0.00 19.45 -8.36
C GLU A 118 -0.48 18.04 -7.94
N ILE A 119 -1.11 17.90 -6.77
CA ILE A 119 -1.81 16.68 -6.33
C ILE A 119 -3.29 16.71 -6.78
N VAL A 120 -3.83 17.90 -7.07
CA VAL A 120 -5.21 18.13 -7.56
C VAL A 120 -5.31 18.10 -9.09
N GLU A 121 -4.22 18.23 -9.86
CA GLU A 121 -4.20 17.85 -11.29
C GLU A 121 -4.34 16.32 -11.53
N LEU A 122 -4.73 15.57 -10.49
CA LEU A 122 -4.89 14.13 -10.44
C LEU A 122 -6.36 13.74 -10.19
N ASP A 123 -7.35 14.50 -10.69
CA ASP A 123 -8.80 14.23 -10.51
C ASP A 123 -9.14 12.73 -10.64
N ASP A 124 -8.74 12.13 -11.77
CA ASP A 124 -9.03 10.72 -12.04
C ASP A 124 -8.36 9.75 -11.06
N ALA A 125 -7.14 10.04 -10.62
CA ALA A 125 -6.38 9.13 -9.78
C ALA A 125 -6.76 9.31 -8.31
N LEU A 126 -7.10 10.52 -7.87
CA LEU A 126 -7.66 10.78 -6.56
C LEU A 126 -9.03 10.11 -6.43
N GLU A 127 -9.92 10.29 -7.41
CA GLU A 127 -11.23 9.60 -7.42
C GLU A 127 -11.08 8.08 -7.42
N ARG A 128 -10.19 7.52 -8.26
CA ARG A 128 -9.90 6.08 -8.26
C ARG A 128 -9.37 5.61 -6.90
N THR A 129 -8.46 6.35 -6.29
CA THR A 129 -7.89 6.01 -4.98
C THR A 129 -8.96 6.10 -3.89
N PHE A 130 -9.77 7.15 -3.90
CA PHE A 130 -10.87 7.37 -2.96
C PHE A 130 -11.89 6.23 -3.03
N SER A 131 -12.28 5.82 -4.24
CA SER A 131 -13.23 4.74 -4.46
C SER A 131 -12.73 3.37 -3.96
N ARG A 132 -11.41 3.16 -3.92
CA ARG A 132 -10.77 1.93 -3.43
C ARG A 132 -10.61 1.90 -1.91
N LEU A 133 -10.64 3.05 -1.24
CA LEU A 133 -10.42 3.14 0.20
C LEU A 133 -11.69 2.73 0.99
N PRO A 134 -11.55 2.01 2.11
CA PRO A 134 -12.63 1.85 3.07
C PRO A 134 -13.14 3.21 3.58
N GLN A 135 -14.44 3.32 3.86
CA GLN A 135 -15.12 4.58 4.23
C GLN A 135 -14.41 5.35 5.37
N LYS A 136 -13.86 4.63 6.36
CA LYS A 136 -13.09 5.25 7.44
C LYS A 136 -11.88 6.04 6.91
N TRP A 137 -11.15 5.48 5.96
CA TRP A 137 -9.93 6.07 5.42
C TRP A 137 -10.20 7.15 4.37
N GLN A 138 -11.35 7.08 3.70
CA GLN A 138 -11.86 8.16 2.86
C GLN A 138 -12.03 9.47 3.65
N LEU A 139 -12.65 9.39 4.84
CA LEU A 139 -12.84 10.54 5.72
C LEU A 139 -11.52 11.11 6.25
N GLU A 140 -10.59 10.24 6.62
CA GLU A 140 -9.26 10.65 7.12
C GLU A 140 -8.43 11.32 6.01
N LEU A 141 -8.44 10.76 4.80
CA LEU A 141 -7.78 11.36 3.64
C LEU A 141 -8.36 12.74 3.32
N LEU A 142 -9.68 12.88 3.34
CA LEU A 142 -10.34 14.17 3.16
C LEU A 142 -9.93 15.18 4.23
N THR A 143 -9.89 14.74 5.49
CA THR A 143 -9.50 15.59 6.62
C THR A 143 -8.06 16.08 6.45
N ALA A 144 -7.16 15.20 6.00
CA ALA A 144 -5.77 15.54 5.70
C ALA A 144 -5.66 16.56 4.54
N ILE A 145 -6.39 16.35 3.44
CA ILE A 145 -6.39 17.25 2.26
C ILE A 145 -6.95 18.63 2.63
N THR A 146 -8.09 18.67 3.32
CA THR A 146 -8.76 19.92 3.71
C THR A 146 -7.96 20.70 4.74
N SER A 147 -7.39 20.03 5.75
CA SER A 147 -6.53 20.65 6.76
C SER A 147 -5.26 21.24 6.15
N SER A 148 -4.62 20.50 5.24
CA SER A 148 -3.41 20.97 4.55
C SER A 148 -3.68 22.16 3.65
N SER A 149 -4.79 22.14 2.90
CA SER A 149 -5.23 23.25 2.06
C SER A 149 -5.55 24.51 2.88
N TYR A 150 -6.20 24.34 4.03
CA TYR A 150 -6.49 25.44 4.95
C TYR A 150 -5.21 26.04 5.56
N CYS A 151 -4.25 25.21 5.97
CA CYS A 151 -2.95 25.66 6.48
C CYS A 151 -2.11 26.39 5.43
N PHE A 152 -2.16 25.98 4.16
CA PHE A 152 -1.48 26.67 3.07
C PHE A 152 -2.07 28.07 2.81
N LEU A 153 -3.41 28.17 2.78
CA LEU A 153 -4.11 29.44 2.56
C LEU A 153 -3.86 30.44 3.70
N SER A 154 -3.82 29.97 4.95
CA SER A 154 -3.54 30.83 6.11
C SER A 154 -2.10 31.34 6.14
N LYS A 155 -1.10 30.52 5.76
CA LYS A 155 0.31 30.91 5.69
C LYS A 155 0.62 31.91 4.58
N HIS A 156 -0.16 31.96 3.52
CA HIS A 156 0.09 32.83 2.36
C HIS A 156 -0.88 34.01 2.23
N GLY A 157 -1.71 34.27 3.25
CA GLY A 157 -2.57 35.45 3.30
C GLY A 157 -3.59 35.55 2.17
N ARG A 158 -3.83 34.45 1.43
CA ARG A 158 -4.87 34.38 0.41
C ARG A 158 -6.16 33.93 1.09
N GLY A 159 -7.18 34.78 1.07
CA GLY A 159 -8.50 34.45 1.60
C GLY A 159 -9.00 33.10 1.07
N SER A 160 -9.83 32.43 1.87
CA SER A 160 -10.38 31.06 1.76
C SER A 160 -11.02 30.64 0.42
N SER A 161 -10.99 31.50 -0.60
CA SER A 161 -11.43 31.29 -1.98
C SER A 161 -10.68 30.22 -2.79
N GLY A 162 -9.64 29.58 -2.24
CA GLY A 162 -8.78 28.64 -2.99
C GLY A 162 -9.13 27.15 -2.85
N LEU A 163 -10.04 26.78 -1.95
CA LEU A 163 -10.59 25.43 -1.89
C LEU A 163 -11.81 25.37 -2.81
N ASP A 164 -11.67 24.65 -3.92
CA ASP A 164 -12.79 24.33 -4.80
C ASP A 164 -13.71 23.33 -4.10
N TRP A 165 -14.63 23.86 -3.27
CA TRP A 165 -15.64 23.06 -2.60
C TRP A 165 -16.57 22.35 -3.58
N GLU A 166 -16.70 22.87 -4.80
CA GLU A 166 -17.42 22.23 -5.89
C GLU A 166 -16.73 20.93 -6.28
N PHE A 167 -15.40 20.95 -6.45
CA PHE A 167 -14.59 19.75 -6.66
C PHE A 167 -14.68 18.75 -5.48
N VAL A 168 -14.50 19.22 -4.24
CA VAL A 168 -14.60 18.36 -3.04
C VAL A 168 -15.98 17.72 -2.93
N SER A 169 -17.04 18.45 -3.28
CA SER A 169 -18.41 17.92 -3.26
C SER A 169 -18.70 16.90 -4.37
N LYS A 170 -18.08 17.06 -5.56
CA LYS A 170 -18.22 16.12 -6.68
C LYS A 170 -17.61 14.76 -6.39
N ILE A 171 -16.45 14.70 -5.73
CA ILE A 171 -15.85 13.43 -5.27
C ILE A 171 -16.79 12.65 -4.33
N PHE A 172 -17.60 13.36 -3.54
CA PHE A 172 -18.51 12.76 -2.56
C PHE A 172 -19.88 12.37 -3.13
N ASN A 173 -20.28 12.95 -4.26
CA ASN A 173 -21.61 12.74 -4.82
C ASN A 173 -21.54 12.78 -6.35
N PRO A 174 -21.13 11.68 -7.01
CA PRO A 174 -21.03 11.60 -8.46
C PRO A 174 -22.44 11.46 -9.06
N LEU A 175 -23.16 12.57 -9.15
CA LEU A 175 -24.40 12.70 -9.93
C LEU A 175 -24.12 13.48 -11.21
#